data_AF-A0A5M8PHD3-F1
#
_entry.id   AF-A0A5M8PHD3-F1
#
_cell.length_a   1.000
_cell.length_b   1.000
_cell.length_c   1.000
_cell.angle_alpha   90.00
_cell.angle_beta   90.00
_cell.angle_gamma   90.00
#
_symmetry.space_group_name_H-M   'P 1'
#
loop_
_entity.id
_entity.type
_entity.pdbx_description
1 polymer ?
#
loop_
_entity_poly.entity_id
_entity_poly.type
_entity_poly.pdbx_seq_one_letter_code
_entity_poly.pdbx_strand_id
1 'polypeptide(L)'
;MRVSSLAFVLLWAQLTVLNVAAPLDTHLLVRTQSYEISPSEIAGTSLERRADSGTPIGRSRPTIVTLRSGQVSVVAQLTMPVAADYIIPMVRQAYAGVLLRISHVGDGLIAGGVFLWLGFGGHRLRMENSNNHQQTLGVIAAALIAIGDFLSTETGYGIGTFLVYDGDNEVAIGTIH
;
A
#
# COMPACT_ATOMS: atom_id res chain seq x y z
N MET A 1 -13.46 67.83 9.22
CA MET A 1 -12.52 67.22 8.26
C MET A 1 -12.53 65.71 8.49
N ARG A 2 -12.89 64.95 7.46
CA ARG A 2 -13.26 63.52 7.51
C ARG A 2 -12.15 62.72 6.83
N VAL A 3 -11.41 61.91 7.58
CA VAL A 3 -10.41 60.96 7.04
C VAL A 3 -10.43 59.68 7.87
N SER A 4 -11.54 58.95 7.84
CA SER A 4 -11.61 57.64 8.52
C SER A 4 -12.54 56.63 7.84
N SER A 5 -13.08 56.95 6.66
CA SER A 5 -14.05 56.09 5.96
C SER A 5 -13.49 55.32 4.75
N LEU A 6 -12.20 55.46 4.42
CA LEU A 6 -11.61 54.87 3.21
C LEU A 6 -10.85 53.55 3.47
N ALA A 7 -10.49 53.24 4.72
CA ALA A 7 -9.75 52.02 5.05
C ALA A 7 -10.63 50.75 5.09
N PHE A 8 -11.94 50.88 5.26
CA PHE A 8 -12.84 49.72 5.41
C PHE A 8 -13.25 49.06 4.08
N VAL A 9 -13.09 49.73 2.94
CA VAL A 9 -13.51 49.19 1.63
C VAL A 9 -12.46 48.25 1.03
N LEU A 10 -11.18 48.39 1.41
CA LEU A 10 -10.11 47.55 0.87
C LEU A 10 -9.98 46.17 1.55
N LEU A 11 -10.62 45.95 2.70
CA LEU A 11 -10.55 44.68 3.42
C LEU A 11 -11.59 43.64 2.97
N TRP A 12 -12.54 44.04 2.11
CA TRP A 12 -13.58 43.14 1.56
C TRP A 12 -13.25 42.56 0.18
N ALA A 13 -12.10 42.91 -0.41
CA ALA A 13 -11.70 42.43 -1.74
C ALA A 13 -10.90 41.10 -1.74
N GLN A 14 -10.68 40.46 -0.59
CA GLN A 14 -9.88 39.22 -0.50
C GLN A 14 -10.69 37.93 -0.26
N LEU A 15 -12.02 38.00 -0.27
CA LEU A 15 -12.90 36.85 -0.06
C LEU A 15 -13.75 36.59 -1.29
N THR A 16 -13.15 36.14 -2.40
CA THR A 16 -13.78 35.29 -3.42
C THR A 16 -12.76 34.92 -4.50
N VAL A 17 -11.75 34.12 -4.16
CA VAL A 17 -11.23 33.19 -5.17
C VAL A 17 -12.11 31.96 -5.07
N LEU A 18 -13.14 31.93 -5.91
CA LEU A 18 -13.96 30.75 -6.13
C LEU A 18 -13.03 29.61 -6.60
N ASN A 19 -12.72 28.69 -5.70
CA ASN A 19 -12.34 27.34 -6.10
C ASN A 19 -13.62 26.66 -6.62
N VAL A 20 -13.98 26.90 -7.87
CA VAL A 20 -14.87 25.99 -8.62
C VAL A 20 -14.03 24.78 -8.98
N ALA A 21 -13.76 23.93 -8.00
CA ALA A 21 -13.52 22.52 -8.27
C ALA A 21 -14.90 21.90 -8.48
N ALA A 22 -15.44 22.04 -9.69
CA ALA A 22 -16.58 21.23 -10.08
C ALA A 22 -16.08 19.77 -10.10
N PRO A 23 -16.69 18.85 -9.33
CA PRO A 23 -16.40 17.44 -9.52
C PRO A 23 -16.79 17.10 -10.95
N LEU A 24 -15.79 16.74 -11.76
CA LEU A 24 -16.05 16.08 -13.02
C LEU A 24 -16.69 14.74 -12.67
N ASP A 25 -17.94 14.59 -13.10
CA ASP A 25 -18.73 13.36 -12.97
C ASP A 25 -18.17 12.33 -13.96
N THR A 26 -16.93 11.91 -13.73
CA THR A 26 -16.34 10.79 -14.43
C THR A 26 -16.87 9.54 -13.78
N HIS A 27 -17.94 8.98 -14.34
CA HIS A 27 -18.29 7.57 -14.16
C HIS A 27 -17.18 6.72 -14.80
N LEU A 28 -16.03 6.67 -14.15
CA LEU A 28 -15.08 5.60 -14.31
C LEU A 28 -15.79 4.37 -13.76
N LEU A 29 -16.32 3.54 -14.64
CA LEU A 29 -16.69 2.19 -14.30
C LEU A 29 -15.45 1.55 -13.67
N VAL A 30 -15.44 1.47 -12.34
CA VAL A 30 -14.42 0.75 -11.59
C VAL A 30 -14.43 -0.64 -12.17
N ARG A 31 -13.37 -1.01 -12.88
CA ARG A 31 -13.16 -2.38 -13.31
C ARG A 31 -12.73 -3.15 -12.07
N THR A 32 -13.68 -3.40 -11.17
CA THR A 32 -13.46 -4.32 -10.05
C THR A 32 -13.24 -5.69 -10.68
N GLN A 33 -11.98 -6.10 -10.81
CA GLN A 33 -11.68 -7.51 -10.67
C GLN A 33 -11.95 -7.81 -9.20
N SER A 34 -13.21 -8.11 -8.89
CA SER A 34 -13.58 -8.63 -7.59
C SER A 34 -12.86 -9.95 -7.43
N TYR A 35 -11.70 -9.93 -6.80
CA TYR A 35 -11.19 -11.13 -6.16
C TYR A 35 -12.13 -11.37 -5.00
N GLU A 36 -13.11 -12.25 -5.22
CA GLU A 36 -14.01 -12.73 -4.20
C GLU A 36 -13.19 -13.66 -3.30
N ILE A 37 -12.45 -13.06 -2.37
CA ILE A 37 -11.73 -13.81 -1.33
C ILE A 37 -12.81 -14.32 -0.39
N SER A 38 -13.02 -15.64 -0.37
CA SER A 38 -13.98 -16.25 0.54
C SER A 38 -13.60 -15.89 1.98
N PRO A 39 -14.54 -15.43 2.84
CA PRO A 39 -14.26 -15.10 4.25
C PRO A 39 -13.64 -16.24 5.07
N SER A 40 -13.67 -17.47 4.54
CA SER A 40 -13.13 -18.68 5.16
C SER A 40 -11.69 -19.02 4.76
N GLU A 41 -11.03 -18.22 3.91
CA GLU A 41 -9.69 -18.54 3.44
C GLU A 41 -8.63 -18.19 4.51
N ILE A 42 -7.93 -19.21 4.99
CA ILE A 42 -6.91 -19.09 6.03
C ILE A 42 -5.63 -18.50 5.39
N ALA A 43 -4.95 -17.59 6.09
CA ALA A 43 -3.66 -17.08 5.61
C ALA A 43 -2.67 -18.24 5.37
N GLY A 44 -2.06 -18.29 4.19
CA GLY A 44 -1.19 -19.40 3.76
C GLY A 44 -1.89 -20.51 2.96
N THR A 45 -3.18 -20.38 2.62
CA THR A 45 -3.83 -21.33 1.72
C THR A 45 -3.25 -21.16 0.30
N SER A 46 -2.51 -22.15 -0.18
CA SER A 46 -2.10 -22.21 -1.57
C SER A 46 -3.31 -22.55 -2.44
N LEU A 47 -3.67 -21.68 -3.38
CA LEU A 47 -4.74 -21.95 -4.35
C LEU A 47 -4.37 -23.14 -5.24
N GLU A 48 -4.96 -24.31 -4.97
CA GLU A 48 -4.74 -25.55 -5.71
C GLU A 48 -5.27 -25.39 -7.15
N ARG A 49 -4.35 -25.42 -8.13
CA ARG A 49 -4.72 -25.22 -9.55
C ARG A 49 -5.02 -26.57 -10.21
N ARG A 50 -6.15 -26.63 -10.93
CA ARG A 50 -6.51 -27.70 -11.88
C ARG A 50 -5.28 -28.16 -12.67
N ALA A 51 -4.97 -29.45 -12.55
CA ALA A 51 -3.91 -30.11 -13.28
C ALA A 51 -4.25 -30.14 -14.78
N ASP A 52 -3.68 -29.21 -15.54
CA ASP A 52 -3.72 -29.23 -17.00
C ASP A 52 -2.43 -29.87 -17.52
N SER A 53 -2.56 -31.04 -18.13
CA SER A 53 -1.50 -31.98 -18.48
C SER A 53 -0.77 -31.58 -19.77
N GLY A 54 -0.06 -30.46 -19.72
CA GLY A 54 0.85 -30.05 -20.79
C GLY A 54 2.16 -29.54 -20.20
N THR A 55 3.25 -30.28 -20.42
CA THR A 55 4.62 -29.93 -19.97
C THR A 55 5.07 -28.59 -20.55
N PRO A 56 5.21 -27.51 -19.75
CA PRO A 56 5.71 -26.23 -20.22
C PRO A 56 7.15 -25.97 -19.76
N ILE A 57 7.93 -25.36 -20.66
CA ILE A 57 9.25 -24.78 -20.39
C ILE A 57 9.15 -23.85 -19.17
N GLY A 58 9.95 -24.13 -18.13
CA GLY A 58 9.80 -23.59 -16.77
C GLY A 58 10.10 -22.10 -16.65
N ARG A 59 9.13 -21.25 -17.00
CA ARG A 59 9.01 -19.93 -16.38
C ARG A 59 8.48 -20.16 -14.97
N SER A 60 9.24 -19.79 -13.93
CA SER A 60 8.70 -19.72 -12.57
C SER A 60 7.42 -18.90 -12.64
N ARG A 61 6.29 -19.58 -12.45
CA ARG A 61 4.98 -18.93 -12.45
C ARG A 61 4.92 -18.04 -11.21
N PRO A 62 4.35 -16.84 -11.30
CA PRO A 62 4.22 -16.00 -10.14
C PRO A 62 3.37 -16.70 -9.08
N THR A 63 3.88 -16.74 -7.84
CA THR A 63 3.14 -17.26 -6.68
C THR A 63 2.31 -16.13 -6.10
N ILE A 64 0.99 -16.33 -6.01
CA ILE A 64 0.07 -15.40 -5.36
C ILE A 64 -0.19 -15.91 -3.94
N VAL A 65 0.00 -15.06 -2.94
CA VAL A 65 -0.23 -15.39 -1.53
C VAL A 65 -1.03 -14.29 -0.86
N THR A 66 -2.03 -14.68 -0.06
CA THR A 66 -2.80 -13.75 0.78
C THR A 66 -2.31 -13.83 2.22
N LEU A 67 -1.91 -12.68 2.76
CA LEU A 67 -1.36 -12.47 4.10
C LEU A 67 -2.31 -11.58 4.90
N ARG A 68 -2.34 -11.70 6.24
CA ARG A 68 -3.28 -10.94 7.07
C ARG A 68 -2.65 -10.49 8.39
N SER A 69 -2.92 -9.25 8.78
CA SER A 69 -2.62 -8.69 10.10
C SER A 69 -3.78 -7.81 10.55
N GLY A 70 -4.65 -8.35 11.41
CA GLY A 70 -5.86 -7.67 11.86
C GLY A 70 -6.90 -7.50 10.73
N GLN A 71 -7.30 -6.26 10.47
CA GLN A 71 -8.21 -5.90 9.36
C GLN A 71 -7.47 -5.69 8.03
N VAL A 72 -6.14 -5.59 8.06
CA VAL A 72 -5.32 -5.40 6.86
C VAL A 72 -4.99 -6.76 6.25
N SER A 73 -5.22 -6.88 4.95
CA SER A 73 -4.78 -8.04 4.15
C SER A 73 -3.84 -7.60 3.03
N VAL A 74 -2.91 -8.49 2.67
CA VAL A 74 -1.90 -8.25 1.64
C VAL A 74 -1.95 -9.37 0.62
N VAL A 75 -2.21 -9.05 -0.64
CA VAL A 75 -2.15 -10.01 -1.75
C VAL A 75 -0.82 -9.81 -2.47
N ALA A 76 0.13 -10.70 -2.24
CA ALA A 76 1.47 -10.61 -2.80
C ALA A 76 1.65 -11.51 -4.02
N GLN A 77 2.29 -10.99 -5.06
CA GLN A 77 2.70 -11.70 -6.26
C GLN A 77 4.23 -11.76 -6.34
N LEU A 78 4.78 -12.94 -6.05
CA LEU A 78 6.22 -13.18 -6.08
C LEU A 78 6.67 -13.50 -7.51
N THR A 79 7.68 -12.79 -8.01
CA THR A 79 8.14 -12.94 -9.40
C THR A 79 9.54 -13.55 -9.52
N MET A 80 10.44 -13.27 -8.57
CA MET A 80 11.80 -13.79 -8.61
C MET A 80 12.34 -14.03 -7.20
N PRO A 81 13.02 -15.15 -6.94
CA PRO A 81 13.59 -15.39 -5.63
C PRO A 81 14.75 -14.44 -5.31
N VAL A 82 14.83 -13.95 -4.08
CA VAL A 82 15.94 -13.07 -3.62
C VAL A 82 16.50 -13.53 -2.29
N ALA A 83 17.78 -13.27 -2.03
CA ALA A 83 18.40 -13.66 -0.76
C ALA A 83 17.68 -13.02 0.44
N ALA A 84 17.26 -13.85 1.37
CA ALA A 84 16.57 -13.48 2.61
C ALA A 84 17.33 -12.41 3.42
N ASP A 85 18.67 -12.48 3.37
CA ASP A 85 19.61 -11.64 4.13
C ASP A 85 19.44 -10.15 3.86
N TYR A 86 18.85 -9.76 2.73
CA TYR A 86 18.62 -8.35 2.41
C TYR A 86 17.18 -7.91 2.65
N ILE A 87 16.20 -8.77 2.31
CA ILE A 87 14.79 -8.38 2.35
C ILE A 87 14.24 -8.40 3.78
N ILE A 88 14.57 -9.40 4.59
CA ILE A 88 14.03 -9.51 5.96
C ILE A 88 14.51 -8.32 6.81
N PRO A 89 15.81 -7.96 6.84
CA PRO A 89 16.23 -6.78 7.59
C PRO A 89 15.61 -5.50 7.07
N MET A 90 15.43 -5.35 5.74
CA MET A 90 14.79 -4.17 5.15
C MET A 90 13.34 -4.02 5.64
N VAL A 91 12.53 -5.08 5.59
CA VAL A 91 11.13 -5.06 6.05
C VAL A 91 11.06 -4.77 7.55
N ARG A 92 11.92 -5.40 8.37
CA ARG A 92 11.99 -5.15 9.82
C ARG A 92 12.38 -3.72 10.17
N GLN A 93 13.36 -3.16 9.46
CA GLN A 93 13.79 -1.77 9.65
C GLN A 93 12.70 -0.79 9.22
N ALA A 94 12.03 -1.04 8.10
CA ALA A 94 10.89 -0.23 7.65
C ALA A 94 9.77 -0.23 8.71
N TYR A 95 9.42 -1.41 9.25
CA TYR A 95 8.42 -1.53 10.31
C TYR A 95 8.82 -0.76 11.56
N ALA A 96 10.06 -0.93 12.04
CA ALA A 96 10.56 -0.18 13.20
C ALA A 96 10.54 1.33 12.97
N GLY A 97 10.89 1.80 11.77
CA GLY A 97 10.84 3.22 11.39
C GLY A 97 9.41 3.78 11.40
N VAL A 98 8.44 3.01 10.91
CA VAL A 98 7.02 3.36 10.93
C VAL A 98 6.50 3.44 12.37
N LEU A 99 6.79 2.44 13.20
CA LEU A 99 6.40 2.47 14.62
C LEU A 99 7.02 3.63 15.39
N LEU A 100 8.29 3.94 15.10
CA LEU A 100 8.96 5.09 15.69
C LEU A 100 8.24 6.40 15.31
N ARG A 101 7.82 6.54 14.04
CA ARG A 101 7.05 7.70 13.60
C ARG A 101 5.70 7.77 14.30
N ILE A 102 4.98 6.65 14.40
CA ILE A 102 3.69 6.58 15.09
C ILE A 102 3.84 6.94 16.58
N SER A 103 4.89 6.46 17.25
CA SER A 103 5.08 6.75 18.68
C SER A 103 5.40 8.21 18.96
N HIS A 104 6.05 8.91 18.03
CA HIS A 104 6.44 10.32 18.20
C HIS A 104 5.40 11.32 17.69
N VAL A 105 4.66 10.97 16.64
CA VAL A 105 3.77 11.91 15.93
C VAL A 105 2.31 11.43 15.90
N GLY A 106 2.07 10.16 16.17
CA GLY A 106 0.77 9.52 16.03
C GLY A 106 0.62 8.77 14.70
N ASP A 107 -0.44 7.96 14.62
CA ASP A 107 -0.89 7.42 13.34
C ASP A 107 -1.50 8.53 12.49
N GLY A 108 -1.21 8.50 11.19
CA GLY A 108 -1.60 9.56 10.28
C GLY A 108 -1.38 9.18 8.84
N LEU A 109 -1.86 10.06 7.97
CA LEU A 109 -1.73 9.92 6.52
C LEU A 109 -0.28 10.04 6.09
N ILE A 110 0.06 9.34 5.01
CA ILE A 110 1.37 9.44 4.38
C ILE A 110 1.42 10.67 3.50
N ALA A 111 2.35 11.57 3.81
CA ALA A 111 2.58 12.75 3.01
C ALA A 111 2.97 12.35 1.57
N GLY A 112 2.22 12.89 0.59
CA GLY A 112 2.42 12.55 -0.82
C GLY A 112 1.92 11.17 -1.23
N GLY A 113 1.31 10.39 -0.33
CA GLY A 113 0.72 9.09 -0.64
C GLY A 113 1.74 8.01 -1.04
N VAL A 114 3.03 8.23 -0.78
CA VAL A 114 4.11 7.29 -1.12
C VAL A 114 4.98 7.05 0.11
N PHE A 115 5.13 5.79 0.47
CA PHE A 115 6.11 5.29 1.41
C PHE A 115 7.26 4.65 0.64
N LEU A 116 8.49 5.03 0.97
CA LEU A 116 9.70 4.48 0.38
C LEU A 116 10.72 4.20 1.49
N TRP A 117 11.19 2.96 1.54
CA TRP A 117 12.27 2.53 2.41
C TRP A 117 13.42 1.96 1.58
N LEU A 118 14.64 2.42 1.84
CA LEU A 118 15.84 1.94 1.16
C LEU A 118 16.54 0.90 2.04
N GLY A 119 16.71 -0.30 1.49
CA GLY A 119 17.49 -1.38 2.10
C GLY A 119 18.94 -1.39 1.61
N PHE A 120 19.70 -2.36 2.10
CA PHE A 120 21.05 -2.63 1.61
C PHE A 120 21.04 -3.23 0.19
N GLY A 121 22.16 -3.15 -0.53
CA GLY A 121 22.31 -3.80 -1.83
C GLY A 121 21.48 -3.18 -2.97
N GLY A 122 20.93 -1.97 -2.78
CA GLY A 122 20.06 -1.32 -3.76
C GLY A 122 18.61 -1.77 -3.70
N HIS A 123 18.26 -2.65 -2.75
CA HIS A 123 16.88 -3.05 -2.52
C HIS A 123 16.05 -1.88 -1.98
N ARG A 124 14.79 -1.82 -2.37
CA ARG A 124 13.84 -0.84 -1.82
C ARG A 124 12.45 -1.44 -1.70
N LEU A 125 11.77 -1.03 -0.65
CA LEU A 125 10.37 -1.30 -0.41
C LEU A 125 9.59 0.00 -0.67
N ARG A 126 8.62 -0.05 -1.57
CA ARG A 126 7.76 1.08 -1.91
C ARG A 126 6.31 0.67 -1.73
N MET A 127 5.49 1.56 -1.16
CA MET A 127 4.04 1.46 -1.14
C MET A 127 3.46 2.81 -1.54
N GLU A 128 2.43 2.80 -2.37
CA GLU A 128 1.76 4.02 -2.82
C GLU A 128 0.25 3.84 -2.79
N ASN A 129 -0.46 4.95 -2.59
CA ASN A 129 -1.92 4.96 -2.55
C ASN A 129 -2.51 4.33 -3.81
N SER A 130 -3.47 3.42 -3.64
CA SER A 130 -4.22 2.85 -4.75
C SER A 130 -5.57 3.54 -4.91
N ASN A 131 -6.02 3.74 -6.15
CA ASN A 131 -7.38 4.17 -6.48
C ASN A 131 -7.90 5.37 -5.67
N ASN A 132 -7.02 6.36 -5.39
CA ASN A 132 -7.33 7.54 -4.55
C ASN A 132 -7.71 7.23 -3.09
N HIS A 133 -7.55 5.98 -2.65
CA HIS A 133 -7.66 5.62 -1.25
C HIS A 133 -6.36 5.99 -0.53
N GLN A 134 -6.52 6.57 0.65
CA GLN A 134 -5.39 7.02 1.46
C GLN A 134 -4.98 5.93 2.43
N GLN A 135 -3.70 5.61 2.48
CA GLN A 135 -3.13 4.73 3.49
C GLN A 135 -2.63 5.54 4.71
N THR A 136 -2.76 4.95 5.89
CA THR A 136 -2.14 5.46 7.13
C THR A 136 -0.83 4.74 7.43
N LEU A 137 -0.07 5.28 8.37
CA LEU A 137 1.11 4.60 8.91
C LEU A 137 0.74 3.27 9.58
N GLY A 138 -0.41 3.20 10.25
CA GLY A 138 -0.94 1.97 10.85
C GLY A 138 -1.20 0.87 9.82
N VAL A 139 -1.81 1.21 8.68
CA VAL A 139 -2.02 0.27 7.56
C VAL A 139 -0.68 -0.27 7.05
N ILE A 140 0.30 0.62 6.85
CA ILE A 140 1.65 0.20 6.45
C ILE A 140 2.28 -0.74 7.48
N ALA A 141 2.19 -0.41 8.77
CA ALA A 141 2.76 -1.23 9.83
C ALA A 141 2.16 -2.64 9.81
N ALA A 142 0.84 -2.75 9.67
CA ALA A 142 0.15 -4.04 9.56
C ALA A 142 0.53 -4.81 8.28
N ALA A 143 0.65 -4.13 7.14
CA ALA A 143 1.10 -4.76 5.90
C ALA A 143 2.54 -5.29 6.03
N LEU A 144 3.44 -4.53 6.65
CA LEU A 144 4.83 -4.93 6.89
C LEU A 144 4.95 -6.11 7.85
N ILE A 145 4.08 -6.21 8.87
CA ILE A 145 3.99 -7.40 9.73
C ILE A 145 3.61 -8.61 8.89
N ALA A 146 2.52 -8.52 8.11
CA ALA A 146 2.04 -9.63 7.30
C ALA A 146 3.11 -10.14 6.31
N ILE A 147 3.81 -9.21 5.65
CA ILE A 147 4.94 -9.50 4.76
C ILE A 147 6.11 -10.12 5.54
N GLY A 148 6.47 -9.56 6.69
CA GLY A 148 7.57 -10.02 7.53
C GLY A 148 7.35 -11.44 8.06
N ASP A 149 6.13 -11.76 8.49
CA ASP A 149 5.75 -13.09 8.95
C ASP A 149 5.88 -14.10 7.81
N PHE A 150 5.34 -13.78 6.64
CA PHE A 150 5.47 -14.61 5.44
C PHE A 150 6.94 -14.89 5.06
N LEU A 151 7.77 -13.85 5.04
CA LEU A 151 9.20 -13.98 4.74
C LEU A 151 9.96 -14.77 5.81
N SER A 152 9.41 -14.92 7.02
CA SER A 152 10.04 -15.67 8.11
C SER A 152 9.67 -17.16 8.13
N THR A 153 8.51 -17.52 7.57
CA THR A 153 7.98 -18.89 7.58
C THR A 153 8.30 -19.67 6.31
N GLU A 154 8.46 -19.00 5.18
CA GLU A 154 8.49 -19.64 3.86
C GLU A 154 9.87 -19.61 3.17
N THR A 155 10.08 -20.58 2.28
CA THR A 155 11.22 -20.62 1.34
C THR A 155 11.08 -19.61 0.18
N GLY A 156 9.94 -18.91 0.13
CA GLY A 156 9.57 -17.93 -0.90
C GLY A 156 10.06 -16.52 -0.61
N TYR A 157 11.37 -16.32 -0.57
CA TYR A 157 11.93 -14.97 -0.60
C TYR A 157 11.79 -14.44 -2.02
N GLY A 158 11.22 -13.26 -2.25
CA GLY A 158 11.18 -12.77 -3.62
C GLY A 158 10.81 -11.32 -3.82
N ILE A 159 11.26 -10.83 -4.96
CA ILE A 159 10.90 -9.54 -5.54
C ILE A 159 9.52 -9.67 -6.18
N GLY A 160 8.67 -8.69 -5.96
CA GLY A 160 7.28 -8.78 -6.35
C GLY A 160 6.49 -7.51 -6.12
N THR A 161 5.24 -7.58 -6.56
CA THR A 161 4.22 -6.58 -6.33
C THR A 161 3.24 -7.11 -5.29
N PHE A 162 2.64 -6.23 -4.50
CA PHE A 162 1.59 -6.62 -3.57
C PHE A 162 0.51 -5.55 -3.51
N LEU A 163 -0.72 -5.98 -3.24
CA LEU A 163 -1.86 -5.11 -2.99
C LEU A 163 -2.16 -5.14 -1.50
N VAL A 164 -2.48 -3.99 -0.92
CA VAL A 164 -2.85 -3.85 0.50
C VAL A 164 -4.30 -3.45 0.57
N TYR A 165 -5.08 -4.22 1.33
CA TYR A 165 -6.48 -3.95 1.62
C TYR A 165 -6.67 -3.64 3.10
N ASP A 166 -7.52 -2.67 3.41
CA ASP A 166 -8.03 -2.41 4.76
C ASP A 166 -9.54 -2.71 4.76
N GLY A 167 -9.91 -3.85 5.34
CA GLY A 167 -11.23 -4.44 5.11
C GLY A 167 -11.42 -4.80 3.64
N ASP A 168 -12.49 -4.29 3.02
CA ASP A 168 -12.86 -4.57 1.63
C ASP A 168 -12.23 -3.57 0.63
N ASN A 169 -11.50 -2.57 1.11
CA ASN A 169 -10.97 -1.48 0.28
C ASN A 169 -9.49 -1.67 -0.01
N GLU A 170 -9.10 -1.67 -1.28
CA GLU A 170 -7.71 -1.59 -1.68
C GLU A 170 -7.17 -0.20 -1.36
N VAL A 171 -6.16 -0.09 -0.50
CA VAL A 171 -5.63 1.20 -0.02
C VAL A 171 -4.23 1.49 -0.53
N ALA A 172 -3.45 0.46 -0.91
CA ALA A 172 -2.12 0.66 -1.46
C ALA A 172 -1.69 -0.43 -2.45
N ILE A 173 -0.80 -0.05 -3.35
CA ILE A 173 0.00 -0.94 -4.19
C ILE A 173 1.45 -0.84 -3.72
N GLY A 174 2.12 -1.96 -3.55
CA GLY A 174 3.50 -2.02 -3.12
C GLY A 174 4.39 -2.86 -4.01
N THR A 175 5.69 -2.59 -3.93
CA THR A 175 6.74 -3.30 -4.64
C THR A 175 7.93 -3.53 -3.72
N ILE A 176 8.49 -4.72 -3.77
CA ILE A 176 9.79 -5.05 -3.18
C ILE A 176 10.70 -5.45 -4.34
N HIS A 177 11.82 -4.74 -4.54
CA HIS A 177 12.87 -5.12 -5.48
C HIS A 177 14.25 -4.80 -4.93
#